data_AF-A0A6C0C9X8-F1
#
_entry.id   AF-A0A6C0C9X8-F1
#
_cell.length_a   1.000
_cell.length_b   1.000
_cell.length_c   1.000
_cell.angle_alpha   90.00
_cell.angle_beta   90.00
_cell.angle_gamma   90.00
#
_symmetry.space_group_name_H-M   'P 1'
#
loop_
_entity.id
_entity.type
_entity.pdbx_description
1 polymer ?
#
loop_
_entity_poly.entity_id
_entity_poly.type
_entity_poly.pdbx_seq_one_letter_code
_entity_poly.pdbx_strand_id
1 'polypeptide(L)'
;MLPICINILKKISEFLTDEEKIKLTMISLDMNKLKHKLMYREKINVTKIKNLSYFNNFEYIEISNFEYVRIPKKVKHVYLELQSKSSVIHLALDWDFAFGMKNISVSAHSTFSEFFNDTIKRNLPSSITHLTFGNYFNKPIDDIIPPTVTHLAFGWFFNHSINNIPKSVIEVKLHRKYDTIINDEIASRVRIICI
;
A
#
# COMPACT_ATOMS: atom_id res chain seq x y z
N MET A 1 -42.77 -8.70 2.37
CA MET A 1 -41.59 -7.94 1.89
C MET A 1 -40.75 -8.92 1.07
N LEU A 2 -40.64 -8.73 -0.24
CA LEU A 2 -39.90 -9.67 -1.12
C LEU A 2 -38.43 -9.73 -0.67
N PRO A 3 -37.84 -10.92 -0.46
CA PRO A 3 -36.43 -11.03 -0.14
C PRO A 3 -35.65 -10.61 -1.38
N ILE A 4 -35.21 -9.34 -1.43
CA ILE A 4 -34.28 -8.91 -2.46
C ILE A 4 -33.06 -9.82 -2.35
N CYS A 5 -32.81 -10.58 -3.42
CA CYS A 5 -31.74 -11.56 -3.42
C CYS A 5 -30.42 -10.85 -3.11
N ILE A 6 -29.65 -11.41 -2.19
CA ILE A 6 -28.37 -10.84 -1.77
C ILE A 6 -27.40 -10.63 -2.94
N ASN A 7 -27.56 -11.41 -4.00
CA ASN A 7 -26.77 -11.28 -5.23
C ASN A 7 -27.12 -10.01 -6.00
N ILE A 8 -28.39 -9.60 -6.01
CA ILE A 8 -28.83 -8.34 -6.63
C ILE A 8 -28.23 -7.17 -5.85
N LEU A 9 -28.29 -7.19 -4.51
CA LEU A 9 -27.71 -6.12 -3.68
C LEU A 9 -26.19 -6.04 -3.84
N LYS A 10 -25.51 -7.19 -3.95
CA LYS A 10 -24.07 -7.22 -4.30
C LYS A 10 -23.82 -6.57 -5.66
N LYS A 11 -24.63 -6.88 -6.68
CA LYS A 11 -24.45 -6.31 -8.01
C LYS A 11 -24.70 -4.79 -8.02
N ILE A 12 -25.73 -4.32 -7.33
CA ILE A 12 -25.98 -2.88 -7.15
C ILE A 12 -24.79 -2.22 -6.44
N SER A 13 -24.26 -2.85 -5.38
CA SER A 13 -23.14 -2.30 -4.63
C SER A 13 -21.87 -2.12 -5.45
N GLU A 14 -21.71 -2.80 -6.60
CA GLU A 14 -20.57 -2.58 -7.49
C GLU A 14 -20.57 -1.17 -8.11
N PHE A 15 -21.73 -0.50 -8.16
CA PHE A 15 -21.90 0.85 -8.69
C PHE A 15 -21.95 1.92 -7.60
N LEU A 16 -21.83 1.54 -6.32
CA LEU A 16 -21.87 2.45 -5.18
C LEU A 16 -20.46 2.78 -4.69
N THR A 17 -20.28 4.00 -4.18
CA THR A 17 -19.13 4.40 -3.36
C THR A 17 -19.11 3.61 -2.05
N ASP A 18 -17.97 3.59 -1.35
CA ASP A 18 -17.87 2.88 -0.07
C ASP A 18 -18.71 3.57 1.01
N GLU A 19 -18.84 4.89 0.95
CA GLU A 19 -19.74 5.65 1.81
C GLU A 19 -21.21 5.25 1.58
N GLU A 20 -21.66 5.17 0.33
CA GLU A 20 -23.02 4.74 -0.02
C GLU A 20 -23.30 3.30 0.41
N LYS A 21 -22.32 2.40 0.25
CA LYS A 21 -22.42 1.02 0.77
C LYS A 21 -22.61 1.00 2.28
N ILE A 22 -21.87 1.83 3.02
CA ILE A 22 -22.00 1.91 4.48
C ILE A 22 -23.41 2.41 4.83
N LYS A 23 -23.88 3.51 4.20
CA LYS A 23 -25.24 4.04 4.40
C LYS A 23 -26.31 2.99 4.10
N LEU A 24 -26.18 2.25 3.00
CA LEU A 24 -27.07 1.15 2.62
C LEU A 24 -27.12 0.07 3.72
N THR A 25 -25.98 -0.29 4.30
CA THR A 25 -25.91 -1.31 5.35
C THR A 25 -26.53 -0.85 6.68
N MET A 26 -26.70 0.46 6.90
CA MET A 26 -27.27 1.01 8.12
C MET A 26 -28.81 1.01 8.15
N ILE A 27 -29.47 0.68 7.03
CA ILE A 27 -30.93 0.80 6.90
C ILE A 27 -31.69 -0.18 7.82
N SER A 28 -31.18 -1.38 8.03
CA SER A 28 -31.83 -2.40 8.87
C SER A 28 -30.83 -3.42 9.42
N LEU A 29 -31.25 -4.21 10.41
CA LEU A 29 -30.43 -5.30 10.96
C LEU A 29 -30.05 -6.34 9.89
N ASP A 30 -30.94 -6.61 8.93
CA ASP A 30 -30.64 -7.53 7.82
C ASP A 30 -29.68 -6.90 6.81
N MET A 31 -29.85 -5.62 6.49
CA MET A 31 -28.91 -4.89 5.62
C MET A 31 -27.52 -4.76 6.27
N ASN A 32 -27.45 -4.65 7.59
CA ASN A 32 -26.19 -4.58 8.34
C ASN A 32 -25.32 -5.83 8.17
N LYS A 33 -25.92 -7.00 7.87
CA LYS A 33 -25.19 -8.24 7.55
C LYS A 33 -24.41 -8.12 6.23
N LEU A 34 -24.81 -7.21 5.33
CA LEU A 34 -24.16 -7.04 4.03
C LEU A 34 -22.74 -6.49 4.14
N LYS A 35 -22.39 -5.69 5.16
CA LYS A 35 -21.03 -5.12 5.30
C LYS A 35 -19.91 -6.17 5.30
N HIS A 36 -20.22 -7.39 5.76
CA HIS A 36 -19.30 -8.52 5.76
C HIS A 36 -19.17 -9.23 4.40
N LYS A 37 -20.08 -8.93 3.47
CA LYS A 37 -20.18 -9.54 2.14
C LYS A 37 -19.82 -8.59 1.00
N LEU A 38 -19.83 -7.28 1.26
CA LEU A 38 -19.42 -6.25 0.30
C LEU A 38 -17.90 -6.08 0.28
N MET A 39 -17.38 -5.64 -0.87
CA MET A 39 -15.99 -5.23 -1.04
C MET A 39 -15.90 -3.71 -1.16
N TYR A 40 -14.89 -3.15 -0.47
CA TYR A 40 -14.62 -1.73 -0.37
C TYR A 40 -13.39 -1.38 -1.19
N ARG A 41 -13.53 -0.42 -2.10
CA ARG A 41 -12.56 -0.16 -3.18
C ARG A 41 -12.06 1.28 -3.25
N GLU A 42 -12.48 2.13 -2.32
CA GLU A 42 -11.95 3.48 -2.19
C GLU A 42 -10.71 3.44 -1.30
N LYS A 43 -9.74 4.31 -1.60
CA LYS A 43 -8.49 4.40 -0.84
C LYS A 43 -8.79 4.81 0.60
N ILE A 44 -8.38 3.98 1.57
CA ILE A 44 -8.56 4.28 2.98
C ILE A 44 -7.30 4.00 3.80
N ASN A 45 -7.01 4.87 4.78
CA ASN A 45 -5.92 4.64 5.70
C ASN A 45 -6.21 3.42 6.59
N VAL A 46 -5.28 2.47 6.64
CA VAL A 46 -5.43 1.20 7.35
C VAL A 46 -5.75 1.39 8.84
N THR A 47 -5.25 2.46 9.45
CA THR A 47 -5.49 2.77 10.87
C THR A 47 -6.96 3.07 11.18
N LYS A 48 -7.72 3.61 10.20
CA LYS A 48 -9.15 3.92 10.34
C LYS A 48 -10.03 2.67 10.33
N ILE A 49 -9.55 1.59 9.71
CA ILE A 49 -10.32 0.36 9.50
C ILE A 49 -9.90 -0.81 10.39
N LYS A 50 -8.77 -0.71 11.10
CA LYS A 50 -8.14 -1.82 11.85
C LYS A 50 -9.05 -2.56 12.84
N ASN A 51 -10.05 -1.87 13.39
CA ASN A 51 -10.99 -2.41 14.39
C ASN A 51 -12.33 -2.87 13.78
N LEU A 52 -12.52 -2.75 12.46
CA LEU A 52 -13.77 -3.14 11.82
C LEU A 52 -13.88 -4.66 11.72
N SER A 53 -15.05 -5.21 12.05
CA SER A 53 -15.31 -6.65 11.94
C SER A 53 -15.31 -7.17 10.50
N TYR A 54 -15.33 -6.29 9.52
CA TYR A 54 -15.19 -6.57 8.08
C TYR A 54 -13.87 -6.03 7.49
N PHE A 55 -12.85 -5.80 8.34
CA PHE A 55 -11.52 -5.30 7.98
C PHE A 55 -10.88 -5.97 6.76
N ASN A 56 -11.11 -7.26 6.54
CA ASN A 56 -10.53 -7.99 5.40
C ASN A 56 -11.17 -7.68 4.05
N ASN A 57 -12.25 -6.89 3.99
CA ASN A 57 -12.99 -6.60 2.76
C ASN A 57 -12.56 -5.32 2.04
N PHE A 58 -11.43 -4.71 2.44
CA PHE A 58 -10.86 -3.54 1.78
C PHE A 58 -9.78 -3.94 0.78
N GLU A 59 -9.90 -3.47 -0.47
CA GLU A 59 -8.96 -3.76 -1.55
C GLU A 59 -7.87 -2.67 -1.72
N TYR A 60 -8.14 -1.44 -1.28
CA TYR A 60 -7.26 -0.27 -1.49
C TYR A 60 -6.94 0.37 -0.15
N ILE A 61 -5.69 0.22 0.31
CA ILE A 61 -5.27 0.77 1.60
C ILE A 61 -4.09 1.71 1.47
N GLU A 62 -4.05 2.67 2.37
CA GLU A 62 -2.90 3.53 2.60
C GLU A 62 -2.26 3.19 3.94
N ILE A 63 -0.93 3.06 3.94
CA ILE A 63 -0.10 2.79 5.10
C ILE A 63 0.83 4.00 5.27
N SER A 64 0.59 4.77 6.33
CA SER A 64 1.39 5.96 6.66
C SER A 64 2.36 5.74 7.82
N ASN A 65 2.14 4.69 8.61
CA ASN A 65 3.01 4.23 9.68
C ASN A 65 3.04 2.70 9.62
N PHE A 66 4.20 2.10 9.76
CA PHE A 66 4.41 0.65 9.67
C PHE A 66 4.43 -0.06 11.02
N GLU A 67 4.27 0.66 12.14
CA GLU A 67 4.21 0.07 13.47
C GLU A 67 3.03 -0.91 13.60
N TYR A 68 3.37 -2.21 13.63
CA TYR A 68 2.46 -3.32 13.94
C TYR A 68 1.13 -3.29 13.15
N VAL A 69 1.20 -2.93 11.88
CA VAL A 69 0.00 -2.83 11.04
C VAL A 69 -0.41 -4.21 10.55
N ARG A 70 -1.54 -4.71 11.07
CA ARG A 70 -2.28 -5.80 10.44
C ARG A 70 -2.75 -5.32 9.06
N ILE A 71 -2.56 -6.13 8.01
CA ILE A 71 -2.99 -5.82 6.64
C ILE A 71 -4.22 -6.66 6.26
N PRO A 72 -5.25 -6.09 5.58
CA PRO A 72 -6.40 -6.86 5.08
C PRO A 72 -5.99 -7.99 4.14
N LYS A 73 -6.57 -9.17 4.31
CA LYS A 73 -6.22 -10.33 3.46
C LYS A 73 -6.54 -10.15 1.97
N LYS A 74 -7.60 -9.39 1.63
CA LYS A 74 -8.05 -9.17 0.25
C LYS A 74 -7.52 -7.87 -0.37
N VAL A 75 -6.54 -7.23 0.27
CA VAL A 75 -5.92 -6.03 -0.29
C VAL A 75 -5.31 -6.35 -1.66
N LYS A 76 -5.45 -5.42 -2.59
CA LYS A 76 -4.89 -5.49 -3.94
C LYS A 76 -3.95 -4.32 -4.23
N HIS A 77 -4.30 -3.15 -3.70
CA HIS A 77 -3.57 -1.90 -3.87
C HIS A 77 -3.10 -1.38 -2.52
N VAL A 78 -1.80 -1.15 -2.41
CA VAL A 78 -1.15 -0.57 -1.23
C VAL A 78 -0.47 0.73 -1.61
N TYR A 79 -0.83 1.80 -0.92
CA TYR A 79 -0.19 3.12 -1.00
C TYR A 79 0.69 3.31 0.24
N LEU A 80 2.00 3.41 0.06
CA LEU A 80 2.96 3.64 1.12
C LEU A 80 3.26 5.13 1.20
N GLU A 81 2.59 5.84 2.09
CA GLU A 81 2.78 7.28 2.27
C GLU A 81 3.72 7.55 3.44
N LEU A 82 5.01 7.67 3.16
CA LEU A 82 5.96 8.17 4.14
C LEU A 82 5.67 9.66 4.38
N GLN A 83 5.09 9.99 5.52
CA GLN A 83 4.88 11.38 5.89
C GLN A 83 6.24 12.02 6.15
N SER A 84 6.62 12.99 5.32
CA SER A 84 7.16 14.23 5.88
C SER A 84 7.08 15.39 4.90
N LYS A 85 6.30 16.42 5.26
CA LYS A 85 6.43 17.79 4.76
C LYS A 85 7.54 18.59 5.46
N SER A 86 8.29 17.98 6.39
CA SER A 86 9.32 18.65 7.17
C SER A 86 10.69 18.04 6.87
N SER A 87 11.57 18.86 6.31
CA SER A 87 12.98 18.55 6.04
C SER A 87 13.78 18.11 7.29
N VAL A 88 13.16 18.11 8.47
CA VAL A 88 13.76 17.74 9.77
C VAL A 88 13.50 16.28 10.16
N ILE A 89 12.49 15.61 9.57
CA ILE A 89 12.15 14.23 9.95
C ILE A 89 13.11 13.20 9.32
N HIS A 90 13.88 13.60 8.31
CA HIS A 90 14.99 12.78 7.81
C HIS A 90 16.09 12.54 8.86
N LEU A 91 16.09 13.31 9.96
CA LEU A 91 16.99 13.14 11.11
C LEU A 91 16.24 12.76 12.40
N ALA A 92 14.96 13.16 12.57
CA ALA A 92 14.20 12.85 13.79
C ALA A 92 13.64 11.41 13.83
N LEU A 93 13.27 10.80 12.68
CA LEU A 93 12.91 9.37 12.66
C LEU A 93 14.13 8.45 12.79
N ASP A 94 15.34 8.95 12.56
CA ASP A 94 16.57 8.21 12.88
C ASP A 94 16.89 8.24 14.39
N TRP A 95 16.44 9.26 15.15
CA TRP A 95 16.77 9.38 16.58
C TRP A 95 15.68 8.88 17.54
N ASP A 96 14.40 9.14 17.29
CA ASP A 96 13.32 8.70 18.19
C ASP A 96 13.09 7.18 18.15
N PHE A 97 13.36 6.53 17.01
CA PHE A 97 13.33 5.06 16.90
C PHE A 97 14.54 4.41 17.61
N ALA A 98 15.70 5.09 17.61
CA ALA A 98 16.90 4.64 18.32
C ALA A 98 16.80 4.83 19.85
N PHE A 99 16.10 5.88 20.32
CA PHE A 99 15.97 6.17 21.75
C PHE A 99 15.08 5.16 22.51
N GLY A 100 14.17 4.47 21.79
CA GLY A 100 13.36 3.36 22.32
C GLY A 100 14.12 2.04 22.48
N MET A 101 15.25 1.86 21.78
CA MET A 101 16.13 0.68 21.90
C MET A 101 17.31 0.97 22.84
N LYS A 102 17.03 1.25 24.11
CA LYS A 102 18.07 1.60 25.10
C LYS A 102 19.06 0.46 25.44
N ASN A 103 19.03 -0.69 24.77
CA ASN A 103 19.85 -1.87 25.13
C ASN A 103 20.25 -2.77 23.94
N ILE A 104 20.46 -2.23 22.74
CA ILE A 104 21.08 -3.02 21.66
C ILE A 104 22.28 -2.25 21.11
N SER A 105 23.46 -2.66 21.55
CA SER A 105 24.74 -2.31 20.94
C SER A 105 24.83 -3.00 19.58
N VAL A 106 24.32 -2.35 18.54
CA VAL A 106 24.58 -2.73 17.13
C VAL A 106 24.94 -1.47 16.35
N SER A 107 26.03 -1.59 15.59
CA SER A 107 26.67 -0.58 14.74
C SER A 107 25.66 0.27 13.94
N ALA A 108 25.62 1.56 14.26
CA ALA A 108 24.64 2.54 13.80
C ALA A 108 24.87 3.08 12.37
N HIS A 109 24.85 2.21 11.35
CA HIS A 109 24.86 2.66 9.95
C HIS A 109 23.81 1.99 9.03
N SER A 110 23.00 1.06 9.54
CA SER A 110 22.11 0.21 8.71
C SER A 110 20.65 0.16 9.19
N THR A 111 20.19 1.08 10.04
CA THR A 111 19.08 0.77 10.96
C THR A 111 17.65 1.03 10.43
N PHE A 112 17.40 2.03 9.58
CA PHE A 112 16.02 2.33 9.14
C PHE A 112 15.66 1.74 7.78
N SER A 113 16.56 1.83 6.79
CA SER A 113 16.28 1.32 5.44
C SER A 113 16.11 -0.20 5.44
N GLU A 114 16.98 -0.91 6.15
CA GLU A 114 16.88 -2.37 6.29
C GLU A 114 15.57 -2.75 7.01
N PHE A 115 15.19 -2.02 8.07
CA PHE A 115 13.92 -2.24 8.78
C PHE A 115 12.69 -2.02 7.89
N PHE A 116 12.67 -0.96 7.08
CA PHE A 116 11.59 -0.68 6.13
C PHE A 116 11.48 -1.77 5.06
N ASN A 117 12.63 -2.19 4.50
CA ASN A 117 12.70 -3.24 3.49
C ASN A 117 12.19 -4.57 4.03
N ASP A 118 12.66 -4.95 5.23
CA ASP A 118 12.20 -6.14 5.94
C ASP A 118 10.72 -6.09 6.27
N THR A 119 10.21 -4.91 6.65
CA THR A 119 8.79 -4.71 6.94
C THR A 119 7.93 -4.94 5.71
N ILE A 120 8.33 -4.43 4.53
CA ILE A 120 7.61 -4.68 3.28
C ILE A 120 7.64 -6.17 2.93
N LYS A 121 8.82 -6.80 2.98
CA LYS A 121 8.99 -8.22 2.69
C LYS A 121 8.14 -9.13 3.59
N ARG A 122 8.06 -8.82 4.89
CA ARG A 122 7.39 -9.66 5.88
C ARG A 122 5.88 -9.42 5.98
N ASN A 123 5.42 -8.19 5.78
CA ASN A 123 4.04 -7.82 6.12
C ASN A 123 3.10 -7.75 4.91
N LEU A 124 3.61 -7.56 3.70
CA LEU A 124 2.74 -7.45 2.51
C LEU A 124 2.13 -8.83 2.16
N PRO A 125 0.79 -8.98 2.17
CA PRO A 125 0.15 -10.23 1.75
C PRO A 125 0.34 -10.51 0.26
N SER A 126 0.31 -11.80 -0.10
CA SER A 126 0.45 -12.29 -1.48
C SER A 126 -0.69 -11.90 -2.43
N SER A 127 -1.73 -11.24 -1.93
CA SER A 127 -2.85 -10.71 -2.74
C SER A 127 -2.54 -9.36 -3.41
N ILE A 128 -1.45 -8.70 -3.02
CA ILE A 128 -1.08 -7.39 -3.55
C ILE A 128 -0.61 -7.52 -4.99
N THR A 129 -1.22 -6.69 -5.84
CA THR A 129 -0.91 -6.60 -7.27
C THR A 129 -0.42 -5.20 -7.65
N HIS A 130 -0.74 -4.19 -6.85
CA HIS A 130 -0.37 -2.81 -7.09
C HIS A 130 0.28 -2.21 -5.85
N LEU A 131 1.47 -1.63 -6.03
CA LEU A 131 2.22 -0.98 -4.96
C LEU A 131 2.61 0.43 -5.41
N THR A 132 2.23 1.42 -4.62
CA THR A 132 2.51 2.84 -4.88
C THR A 132 3.32 3.42 -3.73
N PHE A 133 4.47 4.00 -4.03
CA PHE A 133 5.29 4.73 -3.07
C PHE A 133 4.94 6.22 -3.09
N GLY A 134 4.91 6.83 -1.90
CA GLY A 134 4.62 8.25 -1.72
C GLY A 134 5.72 9.17 -2.26
N ASN A 135 5.40 10.46 -2.38
CA ASN A 135 6.25 11.45 -3.05
C ASN A 135 7.68 11.52 -2.53
N TYR A 136 7.88 11.37 -1.21
CA TYR A 136 9.18 11.50 -0.53
C TYR A 136 10.00 10.21 -0.49
N PHE A 137 9.52 9.11 -1.08
CA PHE A 137 10.29 7.88 -1.13
C PHE A 137 11.47 8.04 -2.10
N ASN A 138 12.70 8.07 -1.58
CA ASN A 138 13.93 8.15 -2.36
C ASN A 138 15.00 7.18 -1.84
N LYS A 139 14.65 5.89 -1.75
CA LYS A 139 15.54 4.81 -1.31
C LYS A 139 15.65 3.74 -2.40
N PRO A 140 16.78 3.01 -2.47
CA PRO A 140 16.93 1.89 -3.40
C PRO A 140 15.89 0.80 -3.10
N ILE A 141 15.49 0.06 -4.14
CA ILE A 141 14.38 -0.92 -4.06
C ILE A 141 14.83 -2.38 -4.15
N ASP A 142 16.11 -2.64 -3.95
CA ASP A 142 16.71 -3.96 -4.16
C ASP A 142 16.03 -5.04 -3.29
N ASP A 143 15.47 -6.04 -3.97
CA ASP A 143 14.70 -7.16 -3.40
C ASP A 143 13.47 -6.78 -2.57
N ILE A 144 13.04 -5.52 -2.52
CA ILE A 144 11.93 -5.10 -1.64
C ILE A 144 10.56 -5.53 -2.20
N ILE A 145 10.41 -5.52 -3.51
CA ILE A 145 9.10 -5.64 -4.16
C ILE A 145 8.65 -7.11 -4.19
N PRO A 146 7.46 -7.44 -3.65
CA PRO A 146 6.93 -8.80 -3.71
C PRO A 146 6.74 -9.30 -5.15
N PRO A 147 6.97 -10.59 -5.43
CA PRO A 147 6.84 -11.16 -6.77
C PRO A 147 5.38 -11.24 -7.29
N THR A 148 4.41 -10.83 -6.49
CA THR A 148 2.99 -10.76 -6.88
C THR A 148 2.62 -9.39 -7.46
N VAL A 149 3.49 -8.38 -7.29
CA VAL A 149 3.22 -7.02 -7.76
C VAL A 149 3.37 -6.96 -9.28
N THR A 150 2.37 -6.38 -9.92
CA THR A 150 2.27 -6.20 -11.38
C THR A 150 2.35 -4.73 -11.79
N HIS A 151 1.88 -3.83 -10.93
CA HIS A 151 1.91 -2.38 -11.18
C HIS A 151 2.67 -1.69 -10.06
N LEU A 152 3.67 -0.91 -10.43
CA LEU A 152 4.48 -0.10 -9.53
C LEU A 152 4.29 1.38 -9.85
N ALA A 153 4.26 2.21 -8.82
CA ALA A 153 4.29 3.65 -8.98
C ALA A 153 5.23 4.26 -7.95
N PHE A 154 6.10 5.16 -8.42
CA PHE A 154 7.03 5.89 -7.57
C PHE A 154 6.66 7.36 -7.50
N GLY A 155 6.97 7.96 -6.36
CA GLY A 155 6.74 9.37 -6.09
C GLY A 155 7.75 10.30 -6.76
N TRP A 156 7.53 11.61 -6.62
CA TRP A 156 8.37 12.67 -7.20
C TRP A 156 9.87 12.48 -6.95
N PHE A 157 10.28 12.23 -5.71
CA PHE A 157 11.69 12.26 -5.31
C PHE A 157 12.46 10.98 -5.65
N PHE A 158 11.80 9.94 -6.15
CA PHE A 158 12.47 8.68 -6.45
C PHE A 158 13.37 8.82 -7.67
N ASN A 159 14.67 8.55 -7.50
CA ASN A 159 15.65 8.59 -8.57
C ASN A 159 16.73 7.50 -8.41
N HIS A 160 16.28 6.27 -8.16
CA HIS A 160 17.13 5.08 -8.06
C HIS A 160 16.86 4.11 -9.20
N SER A 161 17.80 3.19 -9.43
CA SER A 161 17.65 2.15 -10.45
C SER A 161 16.41 1.27 -10.18
N ILE A 162 15.71 0.92 -11.26
CA ILE A 162 14.59 -0.04 -11.23
C ILE A 162 14.94 -1.38 -11.87
N ASN A 163 16.22 -1.67 -12.09
CA ASN A 163 16.65 -2.88 -12.80
C ASN A 163 16.32 -4.18 -12.05
N ASN A 164 16.18 -4.11 -10.72
CA ASN A 164 15.93 -5.27 -9.86
C ASN A 164 14.44 -5.50 -9.56
N ILE A 165 13.51 -4.90 -10.32
CA ILE A 165 12.08 -5.15 -10.12
C ILE A 165 11.68 -6.58 -10.56
N PRO A 166 10.71 -7.22 -9.88
CA PRO A 166 10.27 -8.57 -10.21
C PRO A 166 9.78 -8.73 -11.66
N LYS A 167 9.91 -9.95 -12.21
CA LYS A 167 9.41 -10.29 -13.55
C LYS A 167 7.89 -10.14 -13.71
N SER A 168 7.15 -10.19 -12.60
CA SER A 168 5.70 -9.99 -12.57
C SER A 168 5.28 -8.55 -12.90
N VAL A 169 6.19 -7.57 -12.76
CA VAL A 169 5.88 -6.17 -13.03
C VAL A 169 5.73 -5.93 -14.52
N ILE A 170 4.57 -5.40 -14.91
CA ILE A 170 4.20 -5.09 -16.29
C ILE A 170 4.06 -3.58 -16.53
N GLU A 171 3.84 -2.79 -15.48
CA GLU A 171 3.70 -1.33 -15.58
C GLU A 171 4.44 -0.64 -14.43
N VAL A 172 5.20 0.42 -14.76
CA VAL A 172 5.86 1.29 -13.79
C VAL A 172 5.51 2.73 -14.11
N LYS A 173 5.03 3.47 -13.10
CA LYS A 173 4.81 4.92 -13.16
C LYS A 173 5.98 5.64 -12.49
N LEU A 174 6.65 6.50 -13.26
CA LEU A 174 7.78 7.32 -12.80
C LEU A 174 7.46 8.79 -13.05
N HIS A 175 7.93 9.67 -12.17
CA HIS A 175 7.79 11.09 -12.38
C HIS A 175 8.71 11.59 -13.49
N ARG A 176 8.33 12.67 -14.20
CA ARG A 176 9.14 13.32 -15.27
C ARG A 176 10.57 13.71 -14.91
N LYS A 177 10.89 13.77 -13.61
CA LYS A 177 12.23 14.10 -13.11
C LYS A 177 13.13 12.88 -12.87
N TYR A 178 12.64 11.68 -13.12
CA TYR A 178 13.45 10.47 -13.08
C TYR A 178 14.52 10.54 -14.17
N ASP A 179 15.79 10.53 -13.77
CA ASP A 179 16.93 10.68 -14.68
C ASP A 179 17.83 9.43 -14.76
N THR A 180 17.56 8.44 -13.90
CA THR A 180 18.36 7.22 -13.85
C THR A 180 18.13 6.37 -15.11
N ILE A 181 19.19 5.74 -15.60
CA ILE A 181 19.14 4.91 -16.81
C ILE A 181 18.30 3.65 -16.54
N ILE A 182 17.32 3.41 -17.39
CA ILE A 182 16.53 2.17 -17.42
C ILE A 182 17.19 1.25 -18.44
N ASN A 183 17.57 0.04 -18.02
CA ASN A 183 18.19 -0.92 -18.93
C ASN A 183 17.19 -1.46 -19.98
N ASP A 184 17.71 -1.97 -21.09
CA ASP A 184 16.89 -2.49 -22.19
C ASP A 184 16.02 -3.69 -21.79
N GLU A 185 16.48 -4.48 -20.80
CA GLU A 185 15.72 -5.60 -20.26
C GLU A 185 14.41 -5.15 -19.61
N ILE A 186 14.44 -4.10 -18.78
CA ILE A 186 13.24 -3.54 -18.18
C ILE A 186 12.41 -2.80 -19.24
N ALA A 187 13.05 -1.99 -20.09
CA ALA A 187 12.36 -1.20 -21.10
C ALA A 187 11.59 -2.06 -22.12
N SER A 188 12.09 -3.26 -22.44
CA SER A 188 11.44 -4.17 -23.38
C SER A 188 10.22 -4.92 -22.81
N ARG A 189 10.18 -5.15 -21.49
CA ARG A 189 9.12 -5.95 -20.84
C ARG A 189 8.10 -5.12 -20.05
N VAL A 190 8.44 -3.90 -19.64
CA VAL A 190 7.62 -3.08 -18.74
C VAL A 190 7.10 -1.84 -19.46
N ARG A 191 5.79 -1.59 -19.34
CA ARG A 191 5.19 -0.32 -19.75
C ARG A 191 5.60 0.78 -18.77
N ILE A 192 6.46 1.68 -19.21
CA ILE A 192 6.87 2.85 -18.43
C ILE A 192 5.93 4.01 -18.74
N ILE A 193 5.30 4.57 -17.71
CA ILE A 193 4.43 5.73 -17.81
C ILE A 193 5.07 6.89 -17.05
N CYS A 194 5.14 8.03 -17.71
CA CYS A 194 5.68 9.25 -17.14
C CYS A 194 4.54 10.11 -16.56
N ILE A 195 4.58 10.40 -15.26
CA ILE A 195 3.57 11.20 -14.53
C ILE A 195 4.09 12.58 -14.14
#